data_AF-A0A3B0SU37-F1
#
_entry.id   AF-A0A3B0SU37-F1
#
_cell.length_a   1.000
_cell.length_b   1.000
_cell.length_c   1.000
_cell.angle_alpha   90.00
_cell.angle_beta   90.00
_cell.angle_gamma   90.00
#
_symmetry.space_group_name_H-M   'P 1'
#
loop_
_entity.id
_entity.type
_entity.pdbx_description
1 polymer ?
#
loop_
_entity_poly.entity_id
_entity_poly.type
_entity_poly.pdbx_seq_one_letter_code
_entity_poly.pdbx_strand_id
1 'polypeptide(L)'
;MSKTAIVIYSDPNTGSEEALGRLFNAMFVAYELKEKNQDVVLIFQGTGVRWVSQISKPDHPAHALYEAVKDTVVGACRGCADLFGASESIERANVPLIDEKAMPGTSGIIDLSKYLDDGYRVLPF
;
A
#
# COMPACT_ATOMS: atom_id res chain seq x y z
N MET A 1 2.00 -9.23 20.85
CA MET A 1 2.76 -8.60 19.76
C MET A 1 2.00 -7.37 19.32
N SER A 2 2.68 -6.29 18.96
CA SER A 2 1.98 -5.10 18.45
C SER A 2 1.66 -5.25 16.97
N LYS A 3 0.51 -4.74 16.55
CA LYS A 3 0.03 -4.78 15.17
C LYS A 3 0.10 -3.40 14.52
N THR A 4 0.50 -3.33 13.26
CA THR A 4 0.66 -2.08 12.52
C THR A 4 0.16 -2.19 11.08
N ALA A 5 -0.77 -1.33 10.69
CA ALA A 5 -1.25 -1.21 9.31
C ALA A 5 -0.63 0.05 8.70
N ILE A 6 0.27 -0.14 7.74
CA ILE A 6 0.94 0.94 7.04
C ILE A 6 0.14 1.24 5.77
N VAL A 7 -0.32 2.48 5.62
CA VAL A 7 -1.14 2.89 4.48
C VAL A 7 -0.38 3.91 3.67
N ILE A 8 -0.12 3.60 2.40
CA ILE A 8 0.55 4.51 1.47
C ILE A 8 -0.51 5.30 0.71
N TYR A 9 -0.53 6.62 0.91
CA TYR A 9 -1.37 7.55 0.16
C TYR A 9 -0.58 8.40 -0.85
N SER A 10 0.74 8.53 -0.70
CA SER A 10 1.55 9.40 -1.57
C SER A 10 1.38 9.07 -3.05
N ASP A 11 1.30 10.10 -3.89
CA ASP A 11 1.11 9.96 -5.34
C ASP A 11 2.46 9.97 -6.06
N PRO A 12 2.87 8.92 -6.78
CA PRO A 12 4.10 8.97 -7.58
C PRO A 12 4.03 9.97 -8.74
N ASN A 13 2.83 10.38 -9.18
CA ASN A 13 2.68 11.28 -10.32
C ASN A 13 3.04 12.73 -10.01
N THR A 14 3.23 13.10 -8.73
CA THR A 14 3.76 14.43 -8.38
C THR A 14 5.21 14.59 -8.80
N GLY A 15 5.94 13.48 -8.99
CA GLY A 15 7.38 13.48 -9.27
C GLY A 15 8.24 14.07 -8.16
N SER A 16 7.69 14.23 -6.94
CA SER A 16 8.41 14.85 -5.83
C SER A 16 9.28 13.83 -5.08
N GLU A 17 10.45 14.28 -4.63
CA GLU A 17 11.30 13.51 -3.70
C GLU A 17 10.54 13.17 -2.41
N GLU A 18 9.59 14.03 -2.00
CA GLU A 18 8.73 13.79 -0.83
C GLU A 18 7.84 12.57 -1.01
N ALA A 19 7.22 12.38 -2.18
CA ALA A 19 6.34 11.23 -2.43
C ALA A 19 7.13 9.91 -2.42
N LEU A 20 8.30 9.93 -3.05
CA LEU A 20 9.23 8.80 -3.04
C LEU A 20 9.77 8.52 -1.64
N GLY A 21 10.14 9.56 -0.90
CA GLY A 21 10.61 9.47 0.48
C GLY A 21 9.57 8.84 1.41
N ARG A 22 8.29 9.21 1.26
CA ARG A 22 7.18 8.61 2.01
C ARG A 22 7.01 7.13 1.71
N LEU A 23 7.06 6.73 0.45
CA LEU A 23 7.03 5.33 0.04
C LEU A 23 8.21 4.54 0.65
N PHE A 24 9.43 5.07 0.56
CA PHE A 24 10.62 4.42 1.13
C PHE A 24 10.50 4.23 2.63
N ASN A 25 10.12 5.27 3.36
CA ASN A 25 10.00 5.19 4.82
C ASN A 25 8.86 4.28 5.25
N ALA A 26 7.73 4.24 4.52
CA ALA A 26 6.65 3.30 4.76
C ALA A 26 7.13 1.84 4.66
N MET A 27 7.82 1.50 3.57
CA MET A 27 8.34 0.15 3.37
C MET A 27 9.49 -0.18 4.33
N PHE A 28 10.30 0.81 4.70
CA PHE A 28 11.38 0.58 5.67
C PHE A 28 10.83 0.29 7.06
N VAL A 29 9.78 0.99 7.50
CA VAL A 29 9.09 0.64 8.75
C VAL A 29 8.49 -0.77 8.66
N ALA A 30 7.91 -1.16 7.52
CA ALA A 30 7.45 -2.54 7.33
C ALA A 30 8.59 -3.55 7.52
N TYR A 31 9.74 -3.29 6.90
CA TYR A 31 10.94 -4.10 7.02
C TYR A 31 11.43 -4.22 8.47
N GLU A 32 11.54 -3.11 9.20
CA GLU A 32 11.94 -3.10 10.61
C GLU A 32 10.99 -3.90 11.51
N LEU A 33 9.68 -3.80 11.25
CA LEU A 33 8.65 -4.53 12.01
C LEU A 33 8.72 -6.04 11.76
N LYS A 34 9.03 -6.45 10.52
CA LYS A 34 9.31 -7.87 10.20
C LYS A 34 10.52 -8.39 10.96
N GLU A 35 11.64 -7.65 10.99
CA GLU A 35 12.85 -8.05 11.73
C GLU A 35 12.57 -8.20 13.24
N LYS A 36 11.64 -7.40 13.77
CA LYS A 36 11.17 -7.47 15.16
C LYS A 36 10.10 -8.55 15.40
N ASN A 37 9.76 -9.38 14.40
CA ASN A 37 8.68 -10.37 14.43
C ASN A 37 7.34 -9.76 14.90
N GLN A 38 7.04 -8.55 14.43
CA GLN A 38 5.76 -7.87 14.69
C GLN A 38 4.80 -8.05 13.52
N ASP A 39 3.51 -8.00 13.82
CA ASP A 39 2.44 -8.12 12.83
C ASP A 39 2.33 -6.78 12.08
N VAL A 40 2.62 -6.81 10.79
CA VAL A 40 2.59 -5.65 9.92
C VAL A 40 1.92 -5.98 8.59
N VAL A 41 1.09 -5.06 8.14
CA VAL A 41 0.46 -5.10 6.82
C VAL A 41 0.71 -3.80 6.07
N LEU A 42 0.96 -3.90 4.77
CA LEU A 42 1.16 -2.78 3.86
C LEU A 42 -0.05 -2.66 2.91
N ILE A 43 -0.64 -1.47 2.86
CA ILE A 43 -1.87 -1.17 2.13
C ILE A 43 -1.60 -0.03 1.15
N PHE A 44 -1.99 -0.21 -0.11
CA PHE A 44 -2.02 0.87 -1.10
C PHE A 44 -3.42 1.46 -1.19
N GLN A 45 -3.57 2.75 -0.88
CA GLN A 45 -4.88 3.43 -0.91
C GLN A 45 -4.75 4.86 -1.44
N GLY A 46 -5.88 5.46 -1.86
CA GLY A 46 -5.85 6.76 -2.50
C GLY A 46 -4.99 6.73 -3.77
N THR A 47 -4.20 7.77 -4.00
CA THR A 47 -3.25 7.84 -5.12
C THR A 47 -2.07 6.89 -4.99
N GLY A 48 -1.81 6.36 -3.79
CA GLY A 48 -0.73 5.39 -3.53
C GLY A 48 -0.86 4.08 -4.33
N VAL A 49 -2.07 3.75 -4.80
CA VAL A 49 -2.31 2.59 -5.68
C VAL A 49 -1.45 2.60 -6.96
N ARG A 50 -1.02 3.78 -7.42
CA ARG A 50 -0.15 3.91 -8.60
C ARG A 50 1.26 3.39 -8.38
N TRP A 51 1.74 3.38 -7.13
CA TRP A 51 3.10 2.91 -6.80
C TRP A 51 3.32 1.45 -7.17
N VAL A 52 2.29 0.61 -7.06
CA VAL A 52 2.35 -0.84 -7.36
C VAL A 52 3.02 -1.10 -8.71
N SER A 53 2.61 -0.37 -9.74
CA SER A 53 3.14 -0.52 -11.11
C SER A 53 4.58 -0.04 -11.26
N GLN A 54 5.03 0.92 -10.43
CA GLN A 54 6.36 1.50 -10.51
C GLN A 54 7.38 0.66 -9.75
N ILE A 55 7.09 0.32 -8.50
CA ILE A 55 8.00 -0.43 -7.63
C ILE A 55 8.11 -1.91 -8.04
N SER A 56 7.16 -2.42 -8.83
CA SER A 56 7.27 -3.75 -9.45
C SER A 56 8.30 -3.81 -10.58
N LYS A 57 8.80 -2.67 -11.06
CA LYS A 57 9.83 -2.64 -12.11
C LYS A 57 11.22 -2.85 -11.48
N PRO A 58 12.05 -3.78 -11.99
CA PRO A 58 13.36 -4.09 -11.42
C PRO A 58 14.35 -2.92 -11.36
N ASP A 59 14.19 -1.93 -12.23
CA ASP A 59 15.02 -0.73 -12.32
C ASP A 59 14.59 0.40 -11.37
N HIS A 60 13.44 0.25 -10.69
CA HIS A 60 12.97 1.26 -9.75
C HIS A 60 13.85 1.24 -8.48
N PRO A 61 14.29 2.41 -7.96
CA PRO A 61 15.16 2.47 -6.77
C PRO A 61 14.60 1.76 -5.53
N ALA A 62 13.27 1.75 -5.39
CA ALA A 62 12.59 1.12 -4.27
C ALA A 62 12.27 -0.38 -4.49
N HIS A 63 12.60 -0.95 -5.64
CA HIS A 63 12.22 -2.32 -6.02
C HIS A 63 12.77 -3.36 -5.03
N ALA A 64 14.06 -3.27 -4.69
CA ALA A 64 14.69 -4.23 -3.78
C ALA A 64 14.04 -4.20 -2.38
N LEU A 65 13.69 -3.01 -1.88
CA LEU A 65 12.99 -2.87 -0.60
C LEU A 65 11.56 -3.38 -0.70
N TYR A 66 10.86 -3.12 -1.81
CA TYR A 66 9.52 -3.65 -2.05
C TYR A 66 9.51 -5.18 -2.02
N GLU A 67 10.40 -5.85 -2.75
CA GLU A 67 10.48 -7.31 -2.73
C GLU A 67 10.79 -7.87 -1.33
N ALA A 68 11.56 -7.14 -0.51
CA ALA A 68 11.85 -7.53 0.87
C ALA A 68 10.63 -7.46 1.82
N VAL A 69 9.58 -6.70 1.47
CA VAL A 69 8.37 -6.51 2.30
C VAL A 69 7.08 -6.91 1.60
N LYS A 70 7.16 -7.44 0.38
CA LYS A 70 6.01 -7.77 -0.48
C LYS A 70 5.03 -8.77 0.14
N ASP A 71 5.53 -9.67 0.97
CA ASP A 71 4.75 -10.61 1.78
C ASP A 71 3.85 -9.95 2.83
N THR A 72 4.11 -8.68 3.18
CA THR A 72 3.24 -7.88 4.07
C THR A 72 2.13 -7.15 3.31
N VAL A 73 2.18 -7.12 1.97
CA VAL A 73 1.20 -6.42 1.15
C VAL A 73 -0.10 -7.19 1.14
N VAL A 74 -1.13 -6.61 1.74
CA VAL A 74 -2.48 -7.21 1.71
C VAL A 74 -3.20 -6.92 0.40
N GLY A 75 -2.95 -5.75 -0.20
CA GLY A 75 -3.53 -5.37 -1.48
C GLY A 75 -3.61 -3.86 -1.70
N ALA A 76 -4.31 -3.51 -2.77
CA ALA A 76 -4.60 -2.14 -3.18
C ALA A 76 -6.11 -1.89 -3.21
N CYS A 77 -6.53 -0.67 -2.86
CA CYS A 77 -7.93 -0.25 -2.89
C CYS A 77 -8.51 -0.27 -4.31
N ARG A 78 -9.54 -1.08 -4.57
CA ARG A 78 -10.18 -1.22 -5.89
C ARG A 78 -10.82 0.09 -6.38
N GLY A 79 -11.68 0.71 -5.58
CA GLY A 79 -12.31 1.98 -5.93
C GLY A 79 -11.30 3.10 -6.18
N CYS A 80 -10.18 3.08 -5.47
CA CYS A 80 -9.08 4.01 -5.70
C CYS A 80 -8.36 3.71 -7.01
N ALA A 81 -8.09 2.43 -7.31
CA ALA A 81 -7.47 2.01 -8.56
C ALA A 81 -8.34 2.38 -9.78
N ASP A 82 -9.66 2.17 -9.69
CA ASP A 82 -10.60 2.53 -10.75
C ASP A 82 -10.64 4.05 -10.96
N LEU A 83 -10.69 4.82 -9.86
CA LEU A 83 -10.71 6.29 -9.92
C LEU A 83 -9.40 6.89 -10.44
N PHE A 84 -8.26 6.30 -10.09
CA PHE A 84 -6.92 6.83 -10.38
C PHE A 84 -6.22 6.15 -11.56
N GLY A 85 -6.91 5.23 -12.25
CA GLY A 85 -6.44 4.59 -13.48
C GLY A 85 -5.30 3.58 -13.27
N ALA A 86 -5.36 2.80 -12.18
CA ALA A 86 -4.31 1.85 -11.79
C ALA A 86 -4.73 0.37 -11.84
N SER A 87 -6.01 0.05 -12.08
CA SER A 87 -6.53 -1.32 -11.93
C SER A 87 -5.78 -2.35 -12.78
N GLU A 88 -5.60 -2.10 -14.09
CA GLU A 88 -4.87 -3.03 -14.97
C GLU A 88 -3.41 -3.25 -14.55
N SER A 89 -2.75 -2.20 -14.07
CA SER A 89 -1.32 -2.29 -13.73
C SER A 89 -1.11 -3.04 -12.41
N ILE A 90 -2.05 -2.91 -11.47
CA ILE A 90 -2.08 -3.67 -10.22
C ILE A 90 -2.37 -5.15 -10.49
N GLU A 91 -3.32 -5.45 -11.38
CA GLU A 91 -3.63 -6.82 -11.80
C GLU A 91 -2.42 -7.50 -12.45
N ARG A 92 -1.71 -6.80 -13.36
CA ARG A 92 -0.45 -7.31 -13.94
C ARG A 92 0.65 -7.56 -12.90
N ALA A 93 0.65 -6.80 -11.80
CA ALA A 93 1.59 -6.97 -10.70
C ALA A 93 1.18 -8.10 -9.72
N ASN A 94 0.06 -8.79 -9.97
CA ASN A 94 -0.53 -9.81 -9.09
C ASN A 94 -0.76 -9.32 -7.65
N VAL A 95 -1.09 -8.04 -7.47
CA VAL A 95 -1.47 -7.49 -6.17
C VAL A 95 -3.01 -7.53 -6.06
N PRO A 96 -3.58 -8.03 -4.95
CA PRO A 96 -5.03 -8.08 -4.78
C PRO A 96 -5.67 -6.68 -4.85
N LEU A 97 -6.73 -6.55 -5.63
CA LEU A 97 -7.62 -5.39 -5.60
C LEU A 97 -8.76 -5.66 -4.61
N ILE A 98 -8.85 -4.85 -3.55
CA ILE A 98 -9.73 -5.06 -2.41
C ILE A 98 -10.86 -4.01 -2.39
N ASP A 99 -12.09 -4.47 -2.16
CA ASP A 99 -13.34 -3.71 -2.15
C ASP A 99 -14.27 -4.10 -0.99
N GLU A 100 -13.71 -4.29 0.22
CA GLU A 100 -14.41 -4.74 1.43
C GLU A 100 -15.56 -3.84 1.89
N LYS A 101 -15.48 -2.52 1.63
CA LYS A 101 -16.45 -1.54 2.12
C LYS A 101 -17.04 -0.72 0.98
N ALA A 102 -18.37 -0.69 0.90
CA ALA A 102 -19.07 0.21 0.00
C ALA A 102 -18.78 1.69 0.37
N MET A 103 -18.38 2.47 -0.62
CA MET A 103 -18.30 3.92 -0.55
C MET A 103 -19.14 4.49 -1.70
N PRO A 104 -20.05 5.44 -1.44
CA PRO A 104 -20.90 6.00 -2.50
C PRO A 104 -20.06 6.53 -3.67
N GLY A 105 -20.41 6.08 -4.88
CA GLY A 105 -19.72 6.50 -6.11
C GLY A 105 -18.42 5.75 -6.43
N THR A 106 -18.10 4.66 -5.72
CA THR A 106 -16.95 3.79 -6.06
C THR A 106 -17.38 2.32 -6.17
N SER A 107 -16.50 1.49 -6.70
CA SER A 107 -16.64 0.02 -6.73
C SER A 107 -16.43 -0.66 -5.37
N GLY A 108 -16.17 0.11 -4.31
CA GLY A 108 -15.78 -0.38 -2.98
C GLY A 108 -14.32 -0.05 -2.65
N ILE A 109 -14.01 0.05 -1.36
CA ILE A 109 -12.69 0.42 -0.85
C ILE A 109 -12.22 -0.57 0.22
N ILE A 110 -10.95 -0.49 0.60
CA ILE A 110 -10.42 -1.22 1.77
C ILE A 110 -11.02 -0.62 3.04
N ASP A 111 -11.46 -1.48 3.96
CA ASP A 111 -11.99 -1.04 5.24
C ASP A 111 -10.87 -0.84 6.27
N LEU A 112 -10.37 0.39 6.39
CA LEU A 112 -9.35 0.69 7.40
C LEU A 112 -9.89 0.59 8.84
N SER A 113 -11.21 0.67 9.04
CA SER A 113 -11.78 0.53 10.38
C SER A 113 -11.69 -0.90 10.92
N LYS A 114 -11.74 -1.91 10.05
CA LYS A 114 -11.48 -3.32 10.40
C LYS A 114 -10.10 -3.51 11.05
N TYR A 115 -9.07 -2.84 10.53
CA TYR A 115 -7.72 -2.91 11.13
C TYR A 115 -7.70 -2.28 12.52
N LEU A 116 -8.39 -1.16 12.73
CA LEU A 116 -8.51 -0.53 14.04
C LEU A 116 -9.22 -1.46 15.04
N ASP A 117 -10.33 -2.07 14.61
CA ASP A 117 -11.09 -3.03 15.42
C ASP A 117 -10.25 -4.27 15.78
N ASP A 118 -9.38 -4.72 14.87
CA ASP A 118 -8.45 -5.84 15.06
C ASP A 118 -7.20 -5.49 15.91
N GLY A 119 -7.13 -4.25 16.43
CA GLY A 119 -6.07 -3.76 17.31
C GLY A 119 -4.81 -3.28 16.59
N TYR A 120 -4.89 -3.03 15.27
CA TYR A 120 -3.80 -2.41 14.52
C TYR A 120 -3.72 -0.91 14.83
N ARG A 121 -2.48 -0.43 14.89
CA ARG A 121 -2.18 1.01 14.76
C ARG A 121 -2.07 1.34 13.29
N VAL A 122 -2.76 2.37 12.82
CA VAL A 122 -2.66 2.83 11.42
C VAL A 122 -1.58 3.89 11.30
N LEU A 123 -0.59 3.66 10.43
CA LEU A 123 0.48 4.60 10.11
C LEU A 123 0.32 5.08 8.65
N PRO A 124 -0.16 6.31 8.43
CA PRO A 124 -0.33 6.85 7.09
C PRO A 124 0.98 7.46 6.57
N PHE A 125 1.30 7.12 5.33
CA PHE A 125 2.39 7.66 4.52
C PHE A 125 1.84 8.09 3.16
#